data_AF-A0A9E7ZZY0-F1
#
_entry.id   AF-A0A9E7ZZY0-F1
#
_cell.length_a   1.000
_cell.length_b   1.000
_cell.length_c   1.000
_cell.angle_alpha   90.00
_cell.angle_beta   90.00
_cell.angle_gamma   90.00
#
_symmetry.space_group_name_H-M   'P 1'
#
loop_
_entity.id
_entity.type
_entity.pdbx_description
1 polymer ?
#
loop_
_entity_poly.entity_id
_entity_poly.type
_entity_poly.pdbx_seq_one_letter_code
_entity_poly.pdbx_strand_id
1 'polypeptide(L)'
;MPQRFIGFVVALLLLPFMAFSARVERIVTDQLGKNVTVPDSVARAVVLQHQTLNLAVQMNATRKIVGILDQWKQQLGANYVRLAPELAKLPMPGGLTKVNIEALLQLKPDVVFVTNYAPAEMIGQIEKAGIPVVAISLLTAPAAEATKVSPVVADEEAAYESGFADGVRLVGTVLDRKDEAEALIATATAKRKLVAERLVSVTPAQRTSAYMANPDLTTYGSGNIPAS
;
A
#
# COMPACT_ATOMS: atom_id res chain seq x y z
N MET A 1 25.43 -66.35 -42.55
CA MET A 1 26.35 -66.09 -41.43
C MET A 1 27.47 -65.17 -41.92
N PRO A 2 27.91 -64.14 -41.18
CA PRO A 2 27.15 -63.12 -40.45
C PRO A 2 27.57 -61.68 -40.89
N GLN A 3 26.62 -60.76 -41.07
CA GLN A 3 26.91 -59.32 -41.15
C GLN A 3 26.77 -58.72 -39.75
N ARG A 4 27.84 -58.05 -39.31
CA ARG A 4 28.02 -57.49 -37.97
C ARG A 4 27.20 -56.20 -37.85
N PHE A 5 26.22 -56.19 -36.96
CA PHE A 5 25.55 -54.97 -36.49
C PHE A 5 26.52 -54.17 -35.62
N ILE A 6 26.88 -52.97 -36.06
CA ILE A 6 27.60 -51.98 -35.25
C ILE A 6 26.54 -51.19 -34.48
N GLY A 7 26.46 -51.43 -33.17
CA GLY A 7 25.58 -50.68 -32.27
C GLY A 7 26.14 -49.28 -32.01
N PHE A 8 25.39 -48.25 -32.40
CA PHE A 8 25.61 -46.87 -31.93
C PHE A 8 24.88 -46.71 -30.59
N VAL A 9 25.63 -46.68 -29.49
CA VAL A 9 25.11 -46.25 -28.19
C VAL A 9 25.19 -44.72 -28.15
N VAL A 10 24.08 -44.05 -28.37
CA VAL A 10 23.94 -42.61 -28.11
C VAL A 10 23.63 -42.45 -26.61
N ALA A 11 24.65 -42.07 -25.83
CA ALA A 11 24.48 -41.67 -24.45
C ALA A 11 23.83 -40.28 -24.40
N LEU A 12 22.53 -40.25 -24.08
CA LEU A 12 21.76 -39.03 -23.87
C LEU A 12 22.14 -38.43 -22.50
N LEU A 13 22.98 -37.39 -22.50
CA LEU A 13 23.27 -36.57 -21.33
C LEU A 13 22.01 -35.78 -20.94
N LEU A 14 21.26 -36.29 -19.96
CA LEU A 14 20.18 -35.57 -19.28
C LEU A 14 20.75 -34.43 -18.43
N LEU A 15 20.94 -33.27 -19.06
CA LEU A 15 21.12 -32.00 -18.34
C LEU A 15 19.80 -31.68 -17.60
N PRO A 16 19.80 -31.52 -16.27
CA PRO A 16 18.62 -31.06 -15.56
C PRO A 16 18.36 -29.62 -16.00
N PHE A 17 17.28 -29.42 -16.74
CA PHE A 17 16.73 -28.10 -17.03
C PHE A 17 16.31 -27.49 -15.68
N MET A 18 17.21 -26.73 -15.04
CA MET A 18 16.82 -25.79 -14.01
C MET A 18 15.90 -24.78 -14.69
N ALA A 19 14.59 -25.02 -14.60
CA ALA A 19 13.59 -24.05 -14.96
C ALA A 19 13.73 -22.87 -13.99
N PHE A 20 14.54 -21.90 -14.37
CA PHE A 20 14.55 -20.59 -13.75
C PHE A 20 13.19 -19.97 -14.11
N SER A 21 12.20 -20.10 -13.23
CA SER A 21 10.99 -19.29 -13.34
C SER A 21 11.40 -17.84 -13.15
N ALA A 22 11.76 -17.16 -14.24
CA ALA A 22 11.80 -15.72 -14.28
C ALA A 22 10.39 -15.25 -13.92
N ARG A 23 10.20 -14.78 -12.68
CA ARG A 23 8.96 -14.07 -12.32
C ARG A 23 8.95 -12.84 -13.22
N VAL A 24 7.88 -12.69 -13.99
CA VAL A 24 7.66 -11.43 -14.70
C VAL A 24 7.57 -10.35 -13.63
N GLU A 25 8.30 -9.26 -13.85
CA GLU A 25 8.36 -8.11 -12.95
C GLU A 25 7.76 -6.91 -13.67
N ARG A 26 7.19 -5.99 -12.89
CA ARG A 26 6.70 -4.71 -13.39
C ARG A 26 7.21 -3.59 -12.51
N ILE A 27 7.40 -2.42 -13.11
CA ILE A 27 7.82 -1.21 -12.40
C ILE A 27 6.57 -0.39 -12.11
N VAL A 28 6.43 0.02 -10.85
CA VAL A 28 5.46 1.04 -10.42
C VAL A 28 6.21 2.24 -9.87
N THR A 29 5.61 3.42 -9.92
CA THR A 29 6.14 4.61 -9.23
C THR A 29 5.31 4.83 -7.98
N ASP A 30 5.96 4.89 -6.82
CA ASP A 30 5.28 5.13 -5.55
C ASP A 30 4.95 6.63 -5.35
N GLN A 31 4.25 6.98 -4.26
CA GLN A 31 3.84 8.38 -4.02
C GLN A 31 4.98 9.28 -3.52
N LEU A 32 6.20 8.75 -3.39
CA LEU A 32 7.42 9.52 -3.17
C LEU A 32 8.22 9.71 -4.47
N GLY A 33 7.69 9.23 -5.61
CA GLY A 33 8.33 9.32 -6.92
C GLY A 33 9.41 8.26 -7.14
N LYS A 34 9.49 7.22 -6.29
CA LYS A 34 10.46 6.14 -6.44
C LYS A 34 9.92 5.07 -7.39
N ASN A 35 10.75 4.64 -8.34
CA ASN A 35 10.46 3.47 -9.15
C ASN A 35 10.75 2.20 -8.35
N VAL A 36 9.74 1.34 -8.21
CA VAL A 36 9.77 0.11 -7.44
C VAL A 36 9.46 -1.06 -8.38
N THR A 37 10.40 -1.99 -8.49
CA THR A 37 10.18 -3.24 -9.19
C THR A 37 9.42 -4.18 -8.27
N VAL A 38 8.22 -4.58 -8.68
CA VAL A 38 7.37 -5.54 -7.98
C VAL A 38 7.10 -6.75 -8.87
N PRO A 39 6.81 -7.93 -8.30
CA PRO A 39 6.32 -9.06 -9.08
C PRO A 39 5.07 -8.69 -9.88
N ASP A 40 4.89 -9.29 -11.06
CA ASP A 40 3.73 -9.07 -11.92
C ASP A 40 2.42 -9.39 -11.21
N SER A 41 2.42 -10.41 -10.36
CA SER A 41 1.31 -10.77 -9.47
C SER A 41 1.78 -10.83 -8.02
N VAL A 42 1.11 -10.07 -7.16
CA VAL A 42 1.38 -10.04 -5.72
C VAL A 42 0.41 -10.98 -5.00
N ALA A 43 0.93 -11.95 -4.26
CA ALA A 43 0.12 -12.86 -3.44
C ALA A 43 0.36 -12.68 -1.93
N ARG A 44 1.48 -12.04 -1.56
CA ARG A 44 1.94 -11.91 -0.17
C ARG A 44 2.36 -10.48 0.14
N ALA A 45 1.42 -9.57 0.31
CA ALA A 45 1.66 -8.21 0.73
C ALA A 45 1.73 -8.10 2.27
N VAL A 46 2.63 -7.26 2.78
CA VAL A 46 2.59 -6.79 4.17
C VAL A 46 2.22 -5.31 4.16
N VAL A 47 1.25 -4.91 4.98
CA VAL A 47 0.70 -3.55 4.98
C VAL A 47 0.95 -2.87 6.32
N LEU A 48 1.98 -2.01 6.39
CA LEU A 48 2.43 -1.34 7.62
C LEU A 48 1.81 0.06 7.80
N GLN A 49 0.68 0.32 7.13
CA GLN A 49 -0.05 1.58 7.18
C GLN A 49 -1.57 1.34 7.20
N HIS A 50 -2.28 1.99 8.12
CA HIS A 50 -3.70 1.74 8.32
C HIS A 50 -4.57 2.25 7.17
N GLN A 51 -4.25 3.40 6.55
CA GLN A 51 -5.00 3.90 5.41
C GLN A 51 -4.95 2.91 4.23
N THR A 52 -3.75 2.45 3.87
CA THR A 52 -3.55 1.43 2.83
C THR A 52 -4.24 0.10 3.16
N LEU A 53 -4.25 -0.30 4.44
CA LEU A 53 -4.99 -1.49 4.89
C LEU A 53 -6.50 -1.33 4.70
N ASN A 54 -7.06 -0.16 5.02
CA ASN A 54 -8.47 0.14 4.79
C ASN A 54 -8.82 0.11 3.30
N LEU A 55 -7.98 0.69 2.44
CA LEU A 55 -8.15 0.62 0.98
C LEU A 55 -8.15 -0.84 0.49
N ALA A 56 -7.21 -1.66 0.95
CA ALA A 56 -7.12 -3.06 0.56
C ALA A 56 -8.35 -3.87 1.01
N VAL A 57 -8.95 -3.55 2.16
CA VAL A 57 -10.23 -4.16 2.60
C VAL A 57 -11.37 -3.75 1.65
N GLN A 58 -11.49 -2.46 1.33
CA GLN A 58 -12.53 -1.95 0.42
C GLN A 58 -12.40 -2.51 -1.00
N MET A 59 -11.18 -2.81 -1.44
CA MET A 59 -10.87 -3.43 -2.73
C MET A 59 -10.91 -4.97 -2.70
N ASN A 60 -11.41 -5.59 -1.63
CA ASN A 60 -11.48 -7.05 -1.49
C ASN A 60 -10.12 -7.75 -1.75
N ALA A 61 -9.06 -7.14 -1.23
CA ALA A 61 -7.67 -7.57 -1.44
C ALA A 61 -7.07 -8.26 -0.20
N THR A 62 -7.82 -8.44 0.88
CA THR A 62 -7.31 -8.99 2.16
C THR A 62 -6.69 -10.38 2.02
N ARG A 63 -7.16 -11.19 1.07
CA ARG A 63 -6.58 -12.52 0.75
C ARG A 63 -5.14 -12.46 0.25
N LYS A 64 -4.67 -11.32 -0.25
CA LYS A 64 -3.28 -11.10 -0.67
C LYS A 64 -2.41 -10.59 0.48
N ILE A 65 -2.98 -10.30 1.65
CA ILE A 65 -2.25 -9.73 2.79
C ILE A 65 -1.82 -10.85 3.74
N VAL A 66 -0.53 -10.88 4.08
CA VAL A 66 0.08 -11.87 4.99
C VAL A 66 0.61 -11.25 6.27
N GLY A 67 0.58 -9.93 6.41
CA GLY A 67 0.93 -9.22 7.63
C GLY A 67 0.45 -7.77 7.63
N ILE A 68 0.21 -7.22 8.81
CA ILE A 68 -0.35 -5.87 9.01
C ILE A 68 0.39 -5.10 10.10
N LEU A 69 0.16 -3.79 10.21
CA LEU A 69 0.71 -2.98 11.31
C LEU A 69 0.24 -3.45 12.70
N ASP A 70 1.12 -3.37 13.70
CA ASP A 70 0.89 -3.78 15.09
C ASP A 70 -0.22 -3.00 15.80
N GLN A 71 -0.37 -1.71 15.47
CA GLN A 71 -1.37 -0.81 16.07
C GLN A 71 -2.66 -0.69 15.24
N TRP A 72 -2.97 -1.62 14.34
CA TRP A 72 -4.10 -1.47 13.41
C TRP A 72 -5.45 -1.25 14.11
N LYS A 73 -5.69 -1.88 15.27
CA LYS A 73 -6.93 -1.68 16.06
C LYS A 73 -7.02 -0.30 16.69
N GLN A 74 -5.88 0.28 17.07
CA GLN A 74 -5.85 1.64 17.61
C GLN A 74 -6.12 2.66 16.49
N GLN A 75 -5.54 2.42 15.30
CA GLN A 75 -5.63 3.32 14.16
C GLN A 75 -6.96 3.24 13.40
N LEU A 76 -7.55 2.04 13.28
CA LEU A 76 -8.82 1.81 12.57
C LEU A 76 -10.04 1.71 13.51
N GLY A 77 -9.81 1.73 14.82
CA GLY A 77 -10.82 1.49 15.84
C GLY A 77 -11.05 0.01 16.14
N ALA A 78 -11.35 -0.29 17.41
CA ALA A 78 -11.50 -1.67 17.90
C ALA A 78 -12.57 -2.49 17.16
N ASN A 79 -13.61 -1.82 16.65
CA ASN A 79 -14.73 -2.44 15.94
C ASN A 79 -14.44 -2.73 14.46
N TYR A 80 -13.29 -2.33 13.92
CA TYR A 80 -12.94 -2.54 12.52
C TYR A 80 -12.90 -4.03 12.14
N VAL A 81 -12.58 -4.90 13.11
CA VAL A 81 -12.61 -6.36 12.95
C VAL A 81 -13.98 -6.89 12.47
N ARG A 82 -15.07 -6.15 12.68
CA ARG A 82 -16.40 -6.51 12.15
C ARG A 82 -16.45 -6.48 10.63
N LEU A 83 -15.65 -5.60 10.00
CA LEU A 83 -15.59 -5.43 8.54
C LEU A 83 -14.64 -6.44 7.89
N ALA A 84 -13.54 -6.77 8.58
CA ALA A 84 -12.51 -7.69 8.10
C ALA A 84 -12.00 -8.59 9.26
N PRO A 85 -12.77 -9.62 9.66
CA PRO A 85 -12.42 -10.46 10.80
C PRO A 85 -11.13 -11.25 10.62
N GLU A 86 -10.72 -11.52 9.38
CA GLU A 86 -9.47 -12.19 9.03
C GLU A 86 -8.22 -11.44 9.51
N LEU A 87 -8.29 -10.11 9.63
CA LEU A 87 -7.16 -9.29 10.06
C LEU A 87 -6.69 -9.65 11.48
N ALA A 88 -7.59 -10.12 12.33
CA ALA A 88 -7.26 -10.52 13.71
C ALA A 88 -6.31 -11.73 13.79
N LYS A 89 -6.14 -12.48 12.70
CA LYS A 89 -5.27 -13.65 12.63
C LYS A 89 -3.93 -13.37 11.94
N LEU A 90 -3.76 -12.18 11.36
CA LEU A 90 -2.57 -11.85 10.59
C LEU A 90 -1.39 -11.49 11.53
N PRO A 91 -0.18 -11.96 11.22
CA PRO A 91 1.04 -11.52 11.88
C PRO A 91 1.24 -10.00 11.79
N MET A 92 1.93 -9.44 12.79
CA MET A 92 2.19 -8.01 12.90
C MET A 92 3.70 -7.73 12.98
N PRO A 93 4.42 -7.77 11.85
CA PRO A 93 5.88 -7.69 11.84
C PRO A 93 6.41 -6.25 12.01
N GLY A 94 5.56 -5.25 12.20
CA GLY A 94 6.00 -3.85 12.30
C GLY A 94 4.83 -2.88 12.43
N GLY A 95 5.11 -1.60 12.24
CA GLY A 95 4.13 -0.52 12.27
C GLY A 95 4.56 0.66 11.41
N LEU A 96 4.03 1.85 11.72
CA LEU A 96 4.25 3.05 10.89
C LEU A 96 5.72 3.48 10.83
N THR A 97 6.50 3.26 11.90
CA THR A 97 7.87 3.79 12.03
C THR A 97 8.90 2.73 12.43
N LYS A 98 8.52 1.46 12.52
CA LYS A 98 9.39 0.37 12.97
C LYS A 98 9.05 -0.94 12.26
N VAL A 99 10.03 -1.82 12.14
CA VAL A 99 9.87 -3.15 11.56
C VAL A 99 10.74 -4.17 12.30
N ASN A 100 10.22 -5.38 12.47
CA ASN A 100 10.98 -6.55 12.85
C ASN A 100 11.28 -7.35 11.57
N ILE A 101 12.53 -7.25 11.09
CA ILE A 101 12.96 -7.86 9.83
C ILE A 101 12.91 -9.38 9.87
N GLU A 102 13.23 -10.02 11.00
CA GLU A 102 13.17 -11.48 11.12
C GLU A 102 11.73 -11.98 11.00
N ALA A 103 10.80 -11.35 11.73
CA ALA A 103 9.38 -11.67 11.65
C ALA A 103 8.83 -11.39 10.24
N LEU A 104 9.26 -10.30 9.60
CA LEU A 104 8.88 -9.96 8.23
C LEU A 104 9.33 -11.04 7.24
N LEU A 105 10.59 -11.49 7.31
CA LEU A 105 11.17 -12.47 6.41
C LEU A 105 10.50 -13.86 6.51
N GLN A 106 10.05 -14.24 7.70
CA GLN A 106 9.27 -15.47 7.90
C GLN A 106 7.97 -15.48 7.08
N LEU A 107 7.39 -14.30 6.83
CA LEU A 107 6.19 -14.15 6.00
C LEU A 107 6.48 -14.25 4.51
N LYS A 108 7.74 -14.27 4.07
CA LYS A 108 8.13 -14.31 2.65
C LYS A 108 7.31 -13.33 1.79
N PRO A 109 7.29 -12.03 2.12
CA PRO A 109 6.47 -11.06 1.41
C PRO A 109 6.98 -10.82 -0.01
N ASP A 110 6.06 -10.58 -0.93
CA ASP A 110 6.34 -10.11 -2.29
C ASP A 110 6.52 -8.59 -2.33
N VAL A 111 5.88 -7.85 -1.39
CA VAL A 111 5.92 -6.39 -1.30
C VAL A 111 5.54 -5.93 0.12
N VAL A 112 6.08 -4.79 0.55
CA VAL A 112 5.68 -4.09 1.78
C VAL A 112 5.16 -2.69 1.46
N PHE A 113 3.96 -2.37 1.94
CA PHE A 113 3.44 -1.00 1.92
C PHE A 113 3.81 -0.28 3.22
N VAL A 114 4.33 0.94 3.08
CA VAL A 114 4.68 1.81 4.20
C VAL A 114 4.07 3.20 4.00
N THR A 115 3.95 3.94 5.10
CA THR A 115 3.55 5.35 5.03
C THR A 115 4.67 6.21 4.47
N ASN A 116 4.31 7.32 3.83
CA ASN A 116 5.24 8.29 3.23
C ASN A 116 6.32 8.84 4.17
N TYR A 117 6.02 8.93 5.48
CA TYR A 117 6.96 9.39 6.52
C TYR A 117 7.68 8.25 7.25
N ALA A 118 7.62 7.01 6.74
CA ALA A 118 8.37 5.91 7.33
C ALA A 118 9.87 6.25 7.38
N PRO A 119 10.58 5.99 8.50
CA PRO A 119 11.99 6.33 8.63
C PRO A 119 12.82 5.67 7.53
N ALA A 120 13.78 6.41 6.95
CA ALA A 120 14.67 5.89 5.92
C ALA A 120 15.44 4.65 6.38
N GLU A 121 15.75 4.55 7.68
CA GLU A 121 16.35 3.35 8.27
C GLU A 121 15.44 2.13 8.14
N MET A 122 14.15 2.27 8.49
CA MET A 122 13.16 1.20 8.37
C MET A 122 13.01 0.74 6.92
N ILE A 123 12.89 1.68 5.98
CA ILE A 123 12.81 1.37 4.54
C ILE A 123 14.07 0.64 4.09
N GLY A 124 15.24 1.17 4.45
CA GLY A 124 16.53 0.57 4.08
C GLY A 124 16.76 -0.83 4.65
N GLN A 125 16.24 -1.14 5.84
CA GLN A 125 16.28 -2.49 6.41
C GLN A 125 15.47 -3.49 5.56
N ILE A 126 14.28 -3.10 5.10
CA ILE A 126 13.41 -3.96 4.28
C ILE A 126 14.02 -4.18 2.89
N GLU A 127 14.53 -3.11 2.27
CA GLU A 127 15.12 -3.17 0.93
C GLU A 127 16.42 -3.98 0.89
N LYS A 128 17.27 -3.86 1.92
CA LYS A 128 18.47 -4.71 2.07
C LYS A 128 18.14 -6.20 2.20
N ALA A 129 16.94 -6.52 2.67
CA ALA A 129 16.44 -7.88 2.73
C ALA A 129 15.88 -8.38 1.39
N GLY A 130 15.93 -7.55 0.33
CA GLY A 130 15.50 -7.90 -1.02
C GLY A 130 13.99 -7.79 -1.25
N ILE A 131 13.26 -7.11 -0.35
CA ILE A 131 11.80 -6.98 -0.44
C ILE A 131 11.45 -5.60 -1.01
N PRO A 132 10.64 -5.50 -2.08
CA PRO A 132 10.15 -4.23 -2.60
C PRO A 132 9.33 -3.45 -1.57
N VAL A 133 9.57 -2.14 -1.48
CA VAL A 133 8.83 -1.22 -0.59
C VAL A 133 8.08 -0.19 -1.42
N VAL A 134 6.79 -0.02 -1.15
CA VAL A 134 5.92 0.97 -1.82
C VAL A 134 5.42 1.97 -0.77
N ALA A 135 5.80 3.24 -0.89
CA ALA A 135 5.34 4.30 0.01
C ALA A 135 4.03 4.93 -0.46
N ILE A 136 3.08 5.10 0.47
CA ILE A 136 1.76 5.68 0.22
C ILE A 136 1.55 6.91 1.11
N SER A 137 1.17 8.04 0.51
CA SER A 137 0.84 9.31 1.17
C SER A 137 -0.65 9.64 1.15
N LEU A 138 -1.36 9.23 0.09
CA LEU A 138 -2.71 9.69 -0.27
C LEU A 138 -2.85 11.21 -0.42
N LEU A 139 -1.72 11.90 -0.61
CA LEU A 139 -1.63 13.34 -0.79
C LEU A 139 -0.49 13.66 -1.76
N THR A 140 -0.78 14.47 -2.77
CA THR A 140 0.24 15.00 -3.67
C THR A 140 0.94 16.18 -2.99
N ALA A 141 2.25 16.07 -2.79
CA ALA A 141 3.03 17.12 -2.18
C ALA A 141 4.34 17.35 -2.94
N PRO A 142 4.93 18.56 -2.88
CA PRO A 142 6.29 18.79 -3.37
C PRO A 142 7.29 17.83 -2.72
N ALA A 143 8.37 17.48 -3.43
CA ALA A 143 9.35 16.50 -2.94
C ALA A 143 9.92 16.84 -1.54
N ALA A 144 10.09 18.12 -1.22
CA ALA A 144 10.57 18.59 0.09
C ALA A 144 9.57 18.36 1.24
N GLU A 145 8.29 18.13 0.91
CA GLU A 145 7.18 17.97 1.85
C GLU A 145 6.67 16.53 1.87
N ALA A 146 6.91 15.74 0.82
CA ALA A 146 6.32 14.42 0.59
C ALA A 146 6.58 13.38 1.71
N THR A 147 7.66 13.52 2.47
CA THR A 147 8.01 12.62 3.58
C THR A 147 7.60 13.14 4.96
N LYS A 148 6.94 14.30 5.04
CA LYS A 148 6.49 14.88 6.31
C LYS A 148 5.13 14.29 6.70
N VAL A 149 4.92 14.21 8.01
CA VAL A 149 3.61 13.82 8.59
C VAL A 149 2.55 14.89 8.30
N SER A 150 2.94 16.17 8.37
CA SER A 150 2.08 17.32 8.10
C SER A 150 2.73 18.19 7.01
N PRO A 151 2.57 17.83 5.73
CA PRO A 151 3.15 18.55 4.62
C PRO A 151 2.48 19.91 4.42
N VAL A 152 3.25 20.89 3.92
CA VAL A 152 2.72 22.18 3.49
C VAL A 152 2.48 22.16 1.98
N VAL A 153 1.24 22.38 1.56
CA VAL A 153 0.84 22.43 0.15
C VAL A 153 0.08 23.71 -0.15
N ALA A 154 0.17 24.19 -1.40
CA ALA A 154 -0.46 25.45 -1.81
C ALA A 154 -1.99 25.32 -1.90
N ASP A 155 -2.47 24.17 -2.35
CA ASP A 155 -3.90 23.84 -2.48
C ASP A 155 -4.13 22.46 -1.87
N GLU A 156 -4.58 22.43 -0.62
CA GLU A 156 -4.82 21.18 0.13
C GLU A 156 -5.92 20.32 -0.50
N GLU A 157 -6.94 20.95 -1.07
CA GLU A 157 -8.07 20.25 -1.69
C GLU A 157 -7.62 19.53 -2.96
N ALA A 158 -6.95 20.23 -3.87
CA ALA A 158 -6.44 19.63 -5.10
C ALA A 158 -5.33 18.58 -4.81
N ALA A 159 -4.47 18.85 -3.83
CA ALA A 159 -3.43 17.92 -3.40
C ALA A 159 -4.00 16.61 -2.87
N TYR A 160 -5.11 16.68 -2.12
CA TYR A 160 -5.78 15.49 -1.61
C TYR A 160 -6.56 14.75 -2.69
N GLU A 161 -7.33 15.45 -3.52
CA GLU A 161 -8.10 14.78 -4.57
C GLU A 161 -7.21 13.99 -5.53
N SER A 162 -6.13 14.62 -6.01
CA SER A 162 -5.15 13.94 -6.87
C SER A 162 -4.40 12.83 -6.13
N GLY A 163 -3.87 13.13 -4.94
CA GLY A 163 -3.07 12.19 -4.16
C GLY A 163 -3.85 10.96 -3.69
N PHE A 164 -5.12 11.13 -3.34
CA PHE A 164 -6.01 10.03 -3.00
C PHE A 164 -6.24 9.14 -4.23
N ALA A 165 -6.61 9.71 -5.37
CA ALA A 165 -6.86 8.95 -6.59
C ALA A 165 -5.61 8.17 -7.04
N ASP A 166 -4.45 8.82 -7.05
CA ASP A 166 -3.19 8.18 -7.45
C ASP A 166 -2.76 7.09 -6.46
N GLY A 167 -2.93 7.33 -5.16
CA GLY A 167 -2.64 6.33 -4.13
C GLY A 167 -3.54 5.10 -4.22
N VAL A 168 -4.85 5.31 -4.43
CA VAL A 168 -5.80 4.20 -4.62
C VAL A 168 -5.48 3.40 -5.88
N ARG A 169 -5.16 4.07 -7.01
CA ARG A 169 -4.71 3.40 -8.24
C ARG A 169 -3.42 2.62 -8.06
N LEU A 170 -2.47 3.16 -7.31
CA LEU A 170 -1.20 2.50 -7.03
C LEU A 170 -1.43 1.23 -6.21
N VAL A 171 -2.17 1.32 -5.11
CA VAL A 171 -2.50 0.14 -4.28
C VAL A 171 -3.29 -0.89 -5.08
N GLY A 172 -4.30 -0.44 -5.85
CA GLY A 172 -5.07 -1.30 -6.75
C GLY A 172 -4.22 -1.95 -7.83
N THR A 173 -3.26 -1.22 -8.40
CA THR A 173 -2.32 -1.77 -9.38
C THR A 173 -1.47 -2.86 -8.75
N VAL A 174 -0.80 -2.58 -7.63
CA VAL A 174 0.11 -3.52 -6.97
C VAL A 174 -0.63 -4.78 -6.48
N LEU A 175 -1.87 -4.64 -6.00
CA LEU A 175 -2.68 -5.76 -5.51
C LEU A 175 -3.56 -6.43 -6.58
N ASP A 176 -3.46 -6.03 -7.85
CA ASP A 176 -4.27 -6.53 -8.97
C ASP A 176 -5.79 -6.40 -8.71
N ARG A 177 -6.19 -5.19 -8.32
CA ARG A 177 -7.55 -4.73 -7.99
C ARG A 177 -7.86 -3.38 -8.64
N LYS A 178 -7.50 -3.25 -9.92
CA LYS A 178 -7.65 -1.98 -10.67
C LYS A 178 -9.11 -1.57 -10.82
N ASP A 179 -10.00 -2.53 -11.07
CA ASP A 179 -11.42 -2.25 -11.24
C ASP A 179 -12.06 -1.79 -9.93
N GLU A 180 -11.73 -2.45 -8.82
CA GLU A 180 -12.19 -2.05 -7.49
C GLU A 180 -11.61 -0.69 -7.08
N ALA A 181 -10.36 -0.40 -7.45
CA ALA A 181 -9.73 0.90 -7.21
C ALA A 181 -10.46 2.03 -7.95
N GLU A 182 -10.75 1.87 -9.24
CA GLU A 182 -11.49 2.88 -10.00
C GLU A 182 -12.93 3.05 -9.50
N ALA A 183 -13.60 1.96 -9.10
CA ALA A 183 -14.93 2.03 -8.49
C ALA A 183 -14.91 2.80 -7.16
N LEU A 184 -13.87 2.59 -6.34
CA LEU A 184 -13.68 3.31 -5.08
C LEU A 184 -13.45 4.81 -5.32
N ILE A 185 -12.58 5.16 -6.27
CA ILE A 185 -12.31 6.55 -6.66
C ILE A 185 -13.59 7.21 -7.17
N ALA A 186 -14.31 6.56 -8.08
CA ALA A 186 -15.56 7.08 -8.63
C ALA A 186 -16.60 7.35 -7.51
N THR A 187 -16.72 6.44 -6.54
CA THR A 187 -17.62 6.60 -5.40
C THR A 187 -17.22 7.78 -4.53
N ALA A 188 -15.95 7.89 -4.17
CA ALA A 188 -15.44 8.99 -3.35
C ALA A 188 -15.65 10.35 -4.03
N THR A 189 -15.30 10.46 -5.31
CA THR A 189 -15.49 11.67 -6.13
C THR A 189 -16.96 12.06 -6.24
N ALA A 190 -17.86 11.09 -6.50
CA ALA A 190 -19.29 11.37 -6.58
C ALA A 190 -19.88 11.89 -5.26
N LYS A 191 -19.44 11.33 -4.12
CA LYS A 191 -19.88 11.80 -2.80
C LYS A 191 -19.34 13.19 -2.47
N ARG A 192 -18.08 13.47 -2.80
CA ARG A 192 -17.48 14.79 -2.62
C ARG A 192 -18.21 15.85 -3.45
N LYS A 193 -18.46 15.56 -4.73
CA LYS A 193 -19.25 16.43 -5.63
C LYS A 193 -20.63 16.74 -5.06
N LEU A 194 -21.35 15.72 -4.58
CA LEU A 194 -22.67 15.91 -3.98
C LEU A 194 -22.65 16.83 -2.76
N VAL A 195 -21.62 16.71 -1.91
CA VAL A 195 -21.46 17.59 -0.74
C VAL A 195 -21.14 19.02 -1.17
N ALA A 196 -20.21 19.20 -2.11
CA ALA A 196 -19.82 20.50 -2.64
C ALA A 196 -21.03 21.24 -3.28
N GLU A 197 -21.83 20.54 -4.09
CA GLU A 197 -23.05 21.09 -4.70
C GLU A 197 -24.06 21.56 -3.66
N ARG A 198 -24.25 20.81 -2.57
CA ARG A 198 -25.19 21.16 -1.50
C ARG A 198 -24.72 22.35 -0.65
N LEU A 199 -23.42 22.60 -0.61
CA LEU A 199 -22.82 23.64 0.23
C LEU A 199 -22.37 24.87 -0.56
N VAL A 200 -22.60 24.92 -1.88
CA VAL A 200 -22.15 26.02 -2.75
C VAL A 200 -22.68 27.40 -2.31
N SER A 201 -23.85 27.44 -1.68
CA SER A 201 -24.47 28.67 -1.18
C SER A 201 -23.99 29.10 0.21
N VAL A 202 -23.18 28.27 0.90
CA VAL A 202 -22.69 28.56 2.25
C VAL A 202 -21.49 29.49 2.18
N THR A 203 -21.69 30.73 2.60
CA THR A 203 -20.64 31.74 2.69
C THR A 203 -19.69 31.47 3.86
N PRO A 204 -18.45 32.01 3.87
CA PRO A 204 -17.52 31.86 4.98
C PRO A 204 -18.11 32.25 6.35
N ALA A 205 -18.94 33.31 6.41
CA ALA A 205 -19.57 33.77 7.65
C ALA A 205 -20.66 32.82 8.19
N GLN A 206 -21.19 31.93 7.35
CA GLN A 206 -22.19 30.93 7.73
C GLN A 206 -21.56 29.58 8.10
N ARG A 207 -20.24 29.40 7.90
CA ARG A 207 -19.56 28.15 8.22
C ARG A 207 -19.55 27.94 9.73
N THR A 208 -19.96 26.75 10.15
CA THR A 208 -19.86 26.33 11.55
C THR A 208 -18.40 26.18 11.94
N SER A 209 -17.96 26.88 12.97
CA SER A 209 -16.64 26.65 13.58
C SER A 209 -16.64 25.29 14.29
N ALA A 210 -15.67 24.45 13.96
CA ALA A 210 -15.51 23.13 14.55
C ALA A 210 -14.09 22.97 15.11
N TYR A 211 -13.96 22.17 16.17
CA TYR A 211 -12.70 21.78 16.76
C TYR A 211 -12.63 20.26 16.86
N MET A 212 -11.56 19.66 16.34
CA MET A 212 -11.33 18.23 16.43
C MET A 212 -10.58 17.92 17.73
N ALA A 213 -11.27 17.34 18.72
CA ALA A 213 -10.68 16.97 20.00
C ALA A 213 -10.18 15.53 19.97
N ASN A 214 -8.86 15.35 19.94
CA ASN A 214 -8.22 14.03 20.07
C ASN A 214 -7.81 13.78 21.53
N PRO A 215 -7.42 12.55 21.90
CA PRO A 215 -6.84 12.24 23.20
C PRO A 215 -5.66 13.16 23.56
N ASP A 216 -5.41 13.29 24.86
CA ASP A 216 -4.25 14.01 25.41
C ASP A 216 -4.15 15.47 24.96
N LEU A 217 -5.30 16.12 24.77
CA LEU A 217 -5.42 17.54 24.35
C LEU A 217 -4.77 17.83 22.99
N THR A 218 -4.70 16.82 22.11
CA THR A 218 -4.17 17.00 20.76
C THR A 218 -5.28 17.38 19.77
N THR A 219 -4.89 18.04 18.66
CA THR A 219 -5.79 18.41 17.57
C THR A 219 -5.03 18.45 16.25
N TYR A 220 -5.74 18.62 15.13
CA TYR A 220 -5.16 18.76 13.80
C TYR A 220 -5.26 20.21 13.33
N GLY A 221 -4.12 20.77 12.91
CA GLY A 221 -4.04 22.06 12.22
C GLY A 221 -4.01 21.90 10.70
N SER A 222 -3.67 22.98 9.97
CA SER A 222 -3.44 22.94 8.51
C SER A 222 -2.46 21.84 8.09
N GLY A 223 -2.62 21.31 6.87
CA GLY A 223 -1.78 20.24 6.33
C GLY A 223 -2.04 18.85 6.94
N ASN A 224 -3.10 18.70 7.74
CA ASN A 224 -3.53 17.41 8.29
C ASN A 224 -4.94 17.09 7.86
N ILE A 225 -5.21 15.79 7.64
CA ILE A 225 -6.57 15.29 7.47
C ILE A 225 -6.85 14.38 8.66
N PRO A 226 -7.94 14.61 9.42
CA PRO A 226 -8.32 13.68 10.48
C PRO A 226 -8.54 12.30 9.85
N ALA A 227 -7.91 11.28 10.44
CA ALA A 227 -8.22 9.89 10.10
C ALA A 227 -9.72 9.66 10.35
N SER A 228 -10.49 9.61 9.26
CA SER A 228 -11.92 9.28 9.28
C SER A 228 -12.14 7.78 9.34
#